data_AF-A0A539D5S8-F1
#
_entry.id   AF-A0A539D5S8-F1
#
_cell.length_a   1.000
_cell.length_b   1.000
_cell.length_c   1.000
_cell.angle_alpha   90.00
_cell.angle_beta   90.00
_cell.angle_gamma   90.00
#
_symmetry.space_group_name_H-M   'P 1'
#
loop_
_entity.id
_entity.type
_entity.pdbx_description
1 polymer ?
#
loop_
_entity_poly.entity_id
_entity_poly.type
_entity_poly.pdbx_seq_one_letter_code
_entity_poly.pdbx_strand_id
1 'polypeptide(L)'
;MKRFIGGDQNRAVALWLFTCAVLVLAMVVVGGITRLTGSGLSITEWKPIMGALPPMNAADWNEAFEKYRAIPQYAQVNAGMSLAEFQGIFWWEWAHRLLGRLIGAAFALPFAVFLILRSIPRRLIIRCGVLLALGGLQGLIGWWMVSSGLSERVDVAPERLAVHLG
;
A
#
# COMPACT_ATOMS: atom_id res chain seq x y z
N MET A 1 2.89 -35.96 28.01
CA MET A 1 3.61 -34.75 27.53
C MET A 1 3.51 -34.68 26.01
N LYS A 2 2.69 -33.76 25.47
CA LYS A 2 2.61 -33.52 24.03
C LYS A 2 3.90 -32.84 23.58
N ARG A 3 4.57 -33.44 22.61
CA ARG A 3 5.83 -32.97 22.01
C ARG A 3 5.57 -31.62 21.32
N PHE A 4 5.82 -30.51 22.02
CA PHE A 4 5.55 -29.14 21.54
C PHE A 4 6.61 -28.60 20.58
N ILE A 5 7.66 -29.34 20.27
CA ILE A 5 8.71 -28.90 19.37
C ILE A 5 9.13 -30.11 18.52
N GLY A 6 8.52 -30.23 17.34
CA GLY A 6 8.78 -31.27 16.38
C GLY A 6 8.87 -30.67 14.98
N GLY A 7 10.03 -30.09 14.65
CA GLY A 7 10.58 -30.08 13.29
C GLY A 7 9.91 -29.26 12.20
N ASP A 8 9.46 -28.02 12.44
CA ASP A 8 9.01 -27.10 11.37
C ASP A 8 10.07 -26.04 11.00
N GLN A 9 11.37 -26.39 11.05
CA GLN A 9 12.46 -25.46 10.74
C GLN A 9 12.71 -25.34 9.23
N ASN A 10 11.70 -24.95 8.46
CA ASN A 10 11.93 -24.56 7.07
C ASN A 10 12.54 -23.15 7.05
N ARG A 11 13.87 -23.08 6.93
CA ARG A 11 14.63 -21.81 6.87
C ARG A 11 14.08 -20.87 5.78
N ALA A 12 13.60 -21.41 4.67
CA ALA A 12 13.01 -20.62 3.59
C ALA A 12 11.68 -19.96 4.03
N VAL A 13 10.83 -20.67 4.76
CA VAL A 13 9.58 -20.12 5.31
C VAL A 13 9.88 -19.05 6.36
N ALA A 14 10.87 -19.27 7.22
CA ALA A 14 11.29 -18.28 8.21
C ALA A 14 11.82 -17.00 7.54
N LEU A 15 12.75 -17.14 6.58
CA LEU A 15 13.30 -15.99 5.84
C LEU A 15 12.22 -15.24 5.06
N TRP A 16 11.27 -15.95 4.47
CA TRP A 16 10.11 -15.35 3.81
C TRP A 16 9.27 -14.51 4.78
N LEU A 17 8.88 -15.08 5.93
CA LEU A 17 8.09 -14.36 6.94
C LEU A 17 8.85 -13.15 7.51
N PHE A 18 10.15 -13.26 7.75
CA PHE A 18 10.98 -12.12 8.17
C PHE A 18 11.06 -11.04 7.09
N THR A 19 11.22 -11.43 5.83
CA THR A 19 11.18 -10.48 4.70
C THR A 19 9.84 -9.75 4.66
N CYS A 20 8.72 -10.46 4.81
CA CYS A 20 7.40 -9.83 4.87
C CYS A 20 7.28 -8.86 6.05
N ALA A 21 7.79 -9.21 7.24
CA ALA A 21 7.75 -8.33 8.40
C ALA A 21 8.55 -7.03 8.18
N VAL A 22 9.73 -7.11 7.57
CA VAL A 22 10.54 -5.94 7.21
C VAL A 22 9.82 -5.06 6.19
N LEU A 23 9.19 -5.66 5.18
CA LEU A 23 8.42 -4.90 4.20
C LEU A 23 7.21 -4.21 4.82
N VAL A 24 6.49 -4.87 5.74
CA VAL A 24 5.38 -4.26 6.47
C VAL A 24 5.86 -3.10 7.34
N LEU A 25 7.01 -3.23 8.02
CA LEU A 25 7.62 -2.12 8.76
C LEU A 25 7.93 -0.93 7.83
N ALA A 26 8.53 -1.19 6.68
CA ALA A 26 8.79 -0.16 5.68
C ALA A 26 7.48 0.52 5.20
N MET A 27 6.40 -0.26 5.02
CA MET A 27 5.09 0.26 4.62
C MET A 27 4.51 1.22 5.67
N VAL A 28 4.64 0.88 6.95
CA VAL A 28 4.20 1.76 8.05
C VAL A 28 4.99 3.06 8.06
N VAL A 29 6.32 3.00 7.88
CA VAL A 29 7.17 4.21 7.83
C VAL A 29 6.84 5.08 6.63
N VAL A 30 6.81 4.52 5.43
CA VAL A 30 6.51 5.27 4.19
C VAL A 30 5.08 5.82 4.22
N GLY A 31 4.12 5.07 4.76
CA GLY A 31 2.75 5.56 4.98
C GLY A 31 2.66 6.69 5.99
N GLY A 32 3.43 6.60 7.08
CA GLY A 32 3.57 7.68 8.04
C GLY A 32 4.09 8.96 7.40
N ILE A 33 5.15 8.86 6.59
CA ILE A 33 5.69 10.00 5.83
C ILE A 33 4.63 10.56 4.89
N THR A 34 3.99 9.71 4.08
CA THR A 34 2.94 10.11 3.12
C THR A 34 1.82 10.91 3.79
N ARG A 35 1.43 10.50 5.00
CA ARG A 35 0.44 11.21 5.79
C ARG A 35 0.97 12.55 6.31
N LEU A 36 2.17 12.58 6.88
CA LEU A 36 2.77 13.78 7.46
C LEU A 36 3.10 14.85 6.41
N THR A 37 3.40 14.43 5.18
CA THR A 37 3.63 15.33 4.03
C THR A 37 2.34 15.75 3.32
N GLY A 38 1.17 15.27 3.78
CA GLY A 38 -0.12 15.56 3.13
C GLY A 38 -0.24 15.00 1.71
N SER A 39 0.58 14.01 1.34
CA SER A 39 0.65 13.51 -0.04
C SER A 39 -0.42 12.47 -0.37
N GLY A 40 -1.24 12.03 0.58
CA GLY A 40 -2.21 10.94 0.39
C GLY A 40 -3.34 11.18 -0.62
N LEU A 41 -3.40 12.36 -1.27
CA LEU A 41 -4.37 12.72 -2.30
C LEU A 41 -3.71 13.24 -3.60
N SER A 42 -2.39 13.11 -3.72
CA SER A 42 -1.63 13.55 -4.90
C SER A 42 -1.91 12.71 -6.16
N ILE A 43 -2.31 11.44 -6.00
CA ILE A 43 -2.67 10.51 -7.08
C ILE A 43 -4.16 10.26 -7.06
N THR A 44 -4.88 11.03 -7.86
CA THR A 44 -6.35 11.01 -7.93
C THR A 44 -6.91 9.77 -8.65
N GLU A 45 -6.10 9.07 -9.44
CA GLU A 45 -6.53 7.89 -10.17
C GLU A 45 -6.14 6.61 -9.44
N TRP A 46 -7.08 5.67 -9.36
CA TRP A 46 -6.78 4.32 -8.91
C TRP A 46 -6.53 3.39 -10.10
N LYS A 47 -5.25 3.17 -10.41
CA LYS A 47 -4.78 2.24 -11.44
C LYS A 47 -4.02 1.07 -10.78
N PRO A 48 -4.64 -0.11 -10.60
CA PRO A 48 -4.04 -1.22 -9.85
C PRO A 48 -2.78 -1.77 -10.51
N ILE A 49 -2.84 -1.94 -11.84
CA ILE A 49 -1.78 -2.53 -12.66
C ILE A 49 -0.93 -1.41 -13.28
N MET A 50 -1.56 -0.50 -14.04
CA MET A 50 -0.83 0.56 -14.76
C MET A 50 -0.25 1.66 -13.85
N GLY A 51 -0.74 1.80 -12.62
CA GLY A 51 -0.21 2.76 -11.65
C GLY A 51 1.09 2.30 -10.97
N ALA A 52 1.69 1.20 -11.43
CA ALA A 52 3.04 0.80 -11.02
C ALA A 52 4.11 1.67 -11.70
N LEU A 53 3.80 2.26 -12.86
CA LEU A 53 4.69 3.19 -13.56
C LEU A 53 4.34 4.64 -13.15
N PRO A 54 5.32 5.47 -12.74
CA PRO A 54 5.11 6.90 -12.55
C PRO A 54 4.97 7.61 -13.91
N PRO A 55 4.57 8.89 -13.95
CA PRO A 55 4.60 9.69 -15.18
C PRO A 55 6.00 9.66 -15.79
N MET A 56 6.11 9.27 -17.06
CA MET A 56 7.40 8.94 -17.69
C MET A 56 7.95 10.10 -18.53
N ASN A 57 7.12 11.09 -18.85
CA ASN A 57 7.49 12.25 -19.64
C ASN A 57 6.83 13.54 -19.11
N ALA A 58 7.23 14.69 -19.64
CA ALA A 58 6.72 16.00 -19.20
C ALA A 58 5.22 16.19 -19.43
N ALA A 59 4.64 15.60 -20.50
CA ALA A 59 3.21 15.68 -20.77
C ALA A 59 2.41 14.92 -19.70
N ASP A 60 2.83 13.70 -19.36
CA ASP A 60 2.20 12.88 -18.31
C ASP A 60 2.24 13.59 -16.94
N TRP A 61 3.37 14.23 -16.62
CA TRP A 61 3.53 15.00 -15.38
C TRP A 61 2.58 16.20 -15.32
N ASN A 62 2.43 16.93 -16.43
CA ASN A 62 1.49 18.04 -16.51
C ASN A 62 0.04 17.55 -16.40
N GLU A 63 -0.32 16.44 -17.04
CA GLU A 63 -1.67 15.85 -16.92
C GLU A 63 -1.99 15.46 -15.48
N ALA A 64 -1.07 14.78 -14.79
CA ALA A 64 -1.22 14.43 -13.38
C ALA A 64 -1.38 15.68 -12.49
N PHE A 65 -0.59 16.72 -12.77
CA PHE A 65 -0.65 17.97 -12.02
C PHE A 65 -1.93 18.78 -12.29
N GLU A 66 -2.47 18.78 -13.52
CA GLU A 66 -3.77 19.38 -13.82
C GLU A 66 -4.91 18.66 -13.07
N LYS A 67 -4.86 17.32 -13.00
CA LYS A 67 -5.81 16.54 -12.20
C LYS A 67 -5.71 16.89 -10.70
N TYR A 68 -4.50 17.12 -10.20
CA TYR A 68 -4.29 17.57 -8.83
C TYR A 68 -4.81 19.00 -8.60
N ARG A 69 -4.62 19.91 -9.57
CA ARG A 69 -5.16 21.27 -9.49
C ARG A 69 -6.68 21.33 -9.44
N ALA A 70 -7.35 20.32 -10.00
CA ALA A 70 -8.80 20.21 -9.98
C ALA A 70 -9.37 19.76 -8.61
N ILE A 71 -8.55 19.25 -7.68
CA ILE A 71 -9.04 18.80 -6.37
C ILE A 71 -8.98 19.90 -5.30
N PRO A 72 -9.87 19.88 -4.29
CA PRO A 72 -9.91 20.89 -3.23
C PRO A 72 -8.59 21.09 -2.48
N GLN A 73 -7.78 20.03 -2.33
CA GLN A 73 -6.51 20.10 -1.62
C GLN A 73 -5.53 21.11 -2.25
N TYR A 74 -5.50 21.20 -3.59
CA TYR A 74 -4.69 22.21 -4.27
C TYR A 74 -5.20 23.62 -3.96
N ALA A 75 -6.51 23.85 -4.06
CA ALA A 75 -7.09 25.17 -3.85
C ALA A 75 -6.98 25.67 -2.40
N GLN A 76 -7.06 24.76 -1.41
CA GLN A 76 -7.17 25.13 0.00
C GLN A 76 -5.85 25.03 0.78
N VAL A 77 -4.95 24.13 0.38
CA VAL A 77 -3.70 23.86 1.12
C VAL A 77 -2.47 24.22 0.29
N ASN A 78 -2.47 23.87 -0.99
CA ASN A 78 -1.29 23.94 -1.86
C ASN A 78 -1.43 24.98 -2.98
N ALA A 79 -2.14 26.07 -2.71
CA ALA A 79 -2.43 27.08 -3.73
C ALA A 79 -1.14 27.74 -4.21
N GLY A 80 -0.91 27.74 -5.54
CA GLY A 80 0.30 28.28 -6.15
C GLY A 80 1.49 27.31 -6.15
N MET A 81 1.30 26.05 -5.73
CA MET A 81 2.31 25.00 -5.81
C MET A 81 2.85 24.83 -7.24
N SER A 82 4.16 24.70 -7.37
CA SER A 82 4.85 24.42 -8.63
C SER A 82 4.79 22.93 -8.99
N LEU A 83 5.08 22.60 -10.25
CA LEU A 83 5.18 21.20 -10.70
C LEU A 83 6.25 20.42 -9.92
N ALA A 84 7.36 21.05 -9.54
CA ALA A 84 8.44 20.41 -8.79
C ALA A 84 8.02 20.04 -7.36
N GLU A 85 7.25 20.90 -6.70
CA GLU A 85 6.69 20.62 -5.37
C GLU A 85 5.62 19.51 -5.45
N PHE A 86 4.79 19.52 -6.50
CA PHE A 86 3.85 18.43 -6.77
C PHE A 86 4.56 17.09 -6.97
N GLN A 87 5.67 17.05 -7.72
CA GLN A 87 6.46 15.83 -7.88
C GLN A 87 6.93 15.28 -6.53
N GLY A 88 7.33 16.15 -5.60
CA GLY A 88 7.74 15.75 -4.25
C GLY A 88 6.66 14.99 -3.49
N ILE A 89 5.43 15.52 -3.44
CA ILE A 89 4.31 14.82 -2.79
C ILE A 89 3.90 13.57 -3.56
N PHE A 90 3.89 13.62 -4.90
CA PHE A 90 3.54 12.49 -5.76
C PHE A 90 4.44 11.28 -5.52
N TRP A 91 5.76 11.48 -5.38
CA TRP A 91 6.70 10.39 -5.16
C TRP A 91 6.45 9.63 -3.87
N TRP A 92 6.06 10.31 -2.79
CA TRP A 92 5.74 9.65 -1.53
C TRP A 92 4.51 8.75 -1.65
N GLU A 93 3.44 9.27 -2.24
CA GLU A 93 2.22 8.48 -2.43
C GLU A 93 2.45 7.33 -3.40
N TRP A 94 3.17 7.57 -4.51
CA TRP A 94 3.52 6.53 -5.47
C TRP A 94 4.36 5.43 -4.82
N ALA A 95 5.39 5.79 -4.04
CA ALA A 95 6.25 4.84 -3.35
C ALA A 95 5.45 4.02 -2.33
N HIS A 96 4.53 4.64 -1.59
CA HIS A 96 3.64 3.96 -0.67
C HIS A 96 2.75 2.94 -1.39
N ARG A 97 2.09 3.35 -2.48
CA ARG A 97 1.23 2.46 -3.30
C ARG A 97 2.02 1.32 -3.93
N LEU A 98 3.22 1.60 -4.44
CA LEU A 98 4.11 0.58 -5.01
C LEU A 98 4.54 -0.44 -3.95
N LEU A 99 4.94 0.04 -2.77
CA LEU A 99 5.36 -0.82 -1.67
C LEU A 99 4.22 -1.75 -1.22
N GLY A 100 2.98 -1.25 -1.13
CA GLY A 100 1.80 -2.07 -0.88
C GLY A 100 1.60 -3.19 -1.90
N ARG A 101 1.77 -2.90 -3.20
CA ARG A 101 1.72 -3.92 -4.28
C ARG A 101 2.83 -4.96 -4.14
N LEU A 102 4.06 -4.50 -3.86
CA LEU A 102 5.21 -5.39 -3.67
C LEU A 102 5.02 -6.31 -2.48
N ILE A 103 4.47 -5.82 -1.37
CA ILE A 103 4.12 -6.65 -0.20
C ILE A 103 3.08 -7.71 -0.57
N GLY A 104 2.02 -7.30 -1.28
CA GLY A 104 0.99 -8.23 -1.75
C GLY A 104 1.59 -9.36 -2.59
N ALA A 105 2.46 -9.04 -3.55
CA ALA A 105 3.14 -10.04 -4.38
C ALA A 105 4.14 -10.89 -3.59
N ALA A 106 4.98 -10.28 -2.76
CA ALA A 106 5.99 -10.95 -1.93
C ALA A 106 5.38 -11.85 -0.85
N PHE A 107 4.12 -11.61 -0.46
CA PHE A 107 3.38 -12.49 0.43
C PHE A 107 2.62 -13.57 -0.34
N ALA A 108 1.81 -13.19 -1.33
CA ALA A 108 0.90 -14.11 -2.02
C ALA A 108 1.62 -15.16 -2.87
N LEU A 109 2.69 -14.77 -3.59
CA LEU A 109 3.39 -15.70 -4.48
C LEU A 109 4.11 -16.82 -3.70
N PRO A 110 4.96 -16.54 -2.68
CA PRO A 110 5.59 -17.61 -1.92
C PRO A 110 4.58 -18.41 -1.11
N PHE A 111 3.51 -17.78 -0.60
CA PHE A 111 2.45 -18.50 0.09
C PHE A 111 1.79 -19.55 -0.82
N ALA A 112 1.45 -19.19 -2.07
CA ALA A 112 0.90 -20.11 -3.06
C ALA A 112 1.88 -21.24 -3.40
N VAL A 113 3.16 -20.92 -3.62
CA VAL A 113 4.22 -21.91 -3.90
C VAL A 113 4.35 -22.90 -2.74
N PHE A 114 4.47 -22.42 -1.51
CA PHE A 114 4.61 -23.29 -0.35
C PHE A 114 3.34 -24.11 -0.05
N LEU A 115 2.15 -23.60 -0.41
CA LEU A 115 0.89 -24.33 -0.33
C LEU A 115 0.86 -25.50 -1.31
N ILE A 116 1.25 -25.27 -2.58
CA ILE A 116 1.34 -26.29 -3.63
C ILE A 116 2.37 -27.36 -3.23
N LEU A 117 3.53 -26.94 -2.74
CA LEU A 117 4.60 -27.82 -2.28
C LEU A 117 4.32 -28.48 -0.93
N ARG A 118 3.15 -28.24 -0.31
CA ARG A 118 2.76 -28.73 1.02
C ARG A 118 3.85 -28.54 2.09
N SER A 119 4.62 -27.46 1.96
CA SER A 119 5.84 -27.18 2.73
C SER A 119 5.59 -26.35 3.98
N ILE A 120 4.32 -26.17 4.39
CA ILE A 120 3.90 -25.39 5.56
C ILE A 120 2.89 -26.19 6.40
N PRO A 121 3.00 -26.21 7.74
CA PRO A 121 2.01 -26.82 8.61
C PRO A 121 0.62 -26.17 8.46
N ARG A 122 -0.44 -26.97 8.63
CA ARG A 122 -1.85 -26.54 8.53
C ARG A 122 -2.19 -25.30 9.37
N ARG A 123 -1.56 -25.14 10.54
CA ARG A 123 -1.71 -23.97 11.41
C ARG A 123 -1.24 -22.68 10.72
N LEU A 124 -0.10 -22.70 10.05
CA LEU A 124 0.44 -21.55 9.33
C LEU A 124 -0.36 -21.26 8.06
N ILE A 125 -0.90 -22.27 7.39
CA ILE A 125 -1.79 -22.08 6.24
C ILE A 125 -3.01 -21.22 6.62
N ILE A 126 -3.69 -21.56 7.72
CA ILE A 126 -4.86 -20.79 8.19
C ILE A 126 -4.44 -19.36 8.56
N ARG A 127 -3.35 -19.18 9.31
CA ARG A 127 -2.87 -17.85 9.71
C ARG A 127 -2.48 -16.98 8.52
N CYS A 128 -1.72 -17.52 7.57
CA CYS A 128 -1.31 -16.79 6.37
C CYS A 128 -2.51 -16.50 5.45
N GLY A 129 -3.49 -17.41 5.38
CA GLY A 129 -4.74 -17.17 4.65
C GLY A 129 -5.55 -16.02 5.24
N VAL A 130 -5.68 -15.94 6.57
CA VAL A 130 -6.32 -14.80 7.25
C VAL A 130 -5.56 -13.51 6.98
N LEU A 131 -4.22 -13.52 7.10
CA LEU A 131 -3.41 -12.33 6.79
C LEU A 131 -3.55 -11.87 5.33
N LEU A 132 -3.62 -12.80 4.38
CA LEU A 132 -3.86 -12.48 2.98
C LEU A 132 -5.24 -11.82 2.78
N ALA A 133 -6.27 -12.35 3.44
CA ALA A 133 -7.62 -11.78 3.38
C ALA A 133 -7.67 -10.37 3.99
N LEU A 134 -7.03 -10.17 5.15
CA LEU A 134 -6.93 -8.85 5.78
C LEU A 134 -6.14 -7.85 4.91
N GLY A 135 -5.01 -8.26 4.33
CA GLY A 135 -4.25 -7.42 3.40
C GLY A 135 -5.04 -7.07 2.13
N GLY A 136 -5.81 -8.02 1.59
CA GLY A 136 -6.73 -7.79 0.49
C GLY A 136 -7.82 -6.77 0.84
N LEU A 137 -8.39 -6.88 2.04
CA LEU A 137 -9.35 -5.91 2.57
C LEU A 137 -8.72 -4.53 2.76
N GLN A 138 -7.47 -4.42 3.22
CA GLN A 138 -6.75 -3.16 3.31
C GLN A 138 -6.58 -2.49 1.93
N GLY A 139 -6.30 -3.28 0.88
CA GLY A 139 -6.27 -2.79 -0.50
C GLY A 139 -7.62 -2.25 -0.98
N LEU A 140 -8.72 -2.94 -0.65
CA LEU A 140 -10.09 -2.49 -0.95
C LEU A 140 -10.45 -1.20 -0.21
N ILE A 141 -10.05 -1.08 1.06
CA ILE A 141 -10.23 0.14 1.85
C ILE A 141 -9.43 1.29 1.23
N GLY A 142 -8.18 1.05 0.82
CA GLY A 142 -7.36 2.05 0.13
C GLY A 142 -8.00 2.54 -1.18
N TRP A 143 -8.61 1.63 -1.96
CA TRP A 143 -9.40 2.02 -3.13
C TRP A 143 -10.59 2.91 -2.77
N TRP A 144 -11.34 2.54 -1.74
CA TRP A 144 -12.50 3.30 -1.27
C TRP A 144 -12.11 4.70 -0.77
N MET A 145 -10.96 4.85 -0.12
CA MET A 145 -10.44 6.15 0.31
C MET A 145 -10.17 7.10 -0.88
N VAL A 146 -9.58 6.60 -1.96
CA VAL A 146 -9.28 7.40 -3.15
C VAL A 146 -10.56 7.77 -3.90
N SER A 147 -11.48 6.82 -4.08
CA SER A 147 -12.73 7.07 -4.82
C SER A 147 -13.67 8.04 -4.09
N SER A 148 -13.63 8.07 -2.76
CA SER A 148 -14.45 8.96 -1.94
C SER A 148 -13.80 10.30 -1.59
N GLY A 149 -12.48 10.43 -1.70
CA GLY A 149 -11.77 11.71 -1.55
C GLY A 149 -12.03 12.68 -2.71
N LEU A 150 -12.62 12.21 -3.81
CA LEU A 150 -12.87 12.99 -5.02
C LEU A 150 -14.22 13.72 -5.05
N SER A 151 -15.16 13.42 -4.13
CA SER A 151 -16.52 13.98 -4.23
C SER A 151 -16.86 15.07 -3.22
N GLU A 152 -16.22 15.18 -2.05
CA GLU A 152 -16.67 16.17 -1.04
C GLU A 152 -15.61 16.76 -0.06
N ARG A 153 -14.35 16.30 0.07
CA ARG A 153 -13.49 16.68 1.22
C ARG A 153 -11.98 16.79 0.93
N VAL A 154 -11.30 17.56 1.78
CA VAL A 154 -9.88 17.98 1.66
C VAL A 154 -8.90 16.96 2.24
N ASP A 155 -9.40 15.99 3.04
CA ASP A 155 -8.60 14.97 3.72
C ASP A 155 -9.32 13.62 3.77
N VAL A 156 -8.55 12.55 3.98
CA VAL A 156 -9.07 11.22 4.33
C VAL A 156 -9.72 11.31 5.72
N ALA A 157 -11.00 10.96 5.79
CA ALA A 157 -11.77 10.91 7.04
C ALA A 157 -11.04 10.11 8.15
N PRO A 158 -10.81 10.67 9.35
CA PRO A 158 -10.12 10.01 10.46
C PRO A 158 -10.70 8.64 10.83
N GLU A 159 -12.00 8.45 10.62
CA GLU A 159 -12.72 7.22 10.89
C GLU A 159 -12.32 6.09 9.92
N ARG A 160 -11.99 6.42 8.66
CA ARG A 160 -11.55 5.45 7.65
C ARG A 160 -10.10 5.02 7.86
N LEU A 161 -9.27 5.94 8.35
CA LEU A 161 -7.91 5.63 8.77
C LEU A 161 -7.90 4.68 9.97
N ALA A 162 -8.83 4.84 10.92
CA ALA A 162 -8.97 3.94 12.06
C ALA A 162 -9.35 2.51 11.64
N VAL A 163 -10.21 2.37 10.62
CA VAL A 163 -10.55 1.05 10.03
C VAL A 163 -9.38 0.46 9.22
N HIS A 164 -8.55 1.31 8.60
CA HIS A 164 -7.39 0.87 7.83
C HIS A 164 -6.21 0.38 8.70
N LEU A 165 -6.06 0.93 9.90
CA LEU A 165 -5.01 0.59 10.87
C LEU A 165 -5.39 -0.56 11.82
N GLY A 166 -6.65 -1.01 11.81
CA GLY A 166 -7.19 -2.07 12.68
C GLY A 166 -6.98 -3.49 12.16
#